data_AF-A0AAU3SGV3-F1
#
_entry.id   AF-A0AAU3SGV3-F1
#
_cell.length_a   1.000
_cell.length_b   1.000
_cell.length_c   1.000
_cell.angle_alpha   90.00
_cell.angle_beta   90.00
_cell.angle_gamma   90.00
#
_symmetry.space_group_name_H-M   'P 1'
#
loop_
_entity.id
_entity.type
_entity.pdbx_description
1 polymer ?
#
loop_
_entity_poly.entity_id
_entity_poly.type
_entity_poly.pdbx_seq_one_letter_code
_entity_poly.pdbx_strand_id
1 'polypeptide(L)'
;MDFGDAHAGAAGVLVGGSEPGPVYFDVGSGPNVPSSTHWSAYDGRARRPRAETLRAVCACGWRSAAQYPLDWDTIGDQPLYEADIDLSGPLADWTAHLSVVRDVAVPLPDPLVALLVEMAGQLTVTAADTPLAALRAAGVLERIAARVGREAAGVLCDEGMSAEAVATALGTTRSKALVLLLTAQDR
;
A
#
# COMPACT_ATOMS: atom_id res chain seq x y z
N MET A 1 -8.48 2.54 -7.10
CA MET A 1 -7.87 2.23 -5.77
C MET A 1 -7.72 3.57 -5.05
N ASP A 2 -8.51 3.79 -4.01
CA ASP A 2 -8.73 5.14 -3.45
C ASP A 2 -7.51 5.76 -2.73
N PHE A 3 -6.57 4.94 -2.23
CA PHE A 3 -5.48 5.43 -1.37
C PHE A 3 -4.05 5.05 -1.82
N GLY A 4 -3.93 4.36 -2.98
CA GLY A 4 -2.65 3.95 -3.57
C GLY A 4 -1.68 3.28 -2.59
N ASP A 5 -0.37 3.53 -2.77
CA ASP A 5 0.69 2.90 -1.97
C ASP A 5 0.69 3.29 -0.49
N ALA A 6 -0.03 4.35 -0.09
CA ALA A 6 -0.09 4.75 1.32
C ALA A 6 -0.76 3.68 2.19
N HIS A 7 -1.69 2.93 1.57
CA HIS A 7 -2.44 1.87 2.22
C HIS A 7 -2.30 0.52 1.50
N ALA A 8 -1.17 0.30 0.80
CA ALA A 8 -0.87 -1.01 0.23
C ALA A 8 -0.95 -2.09 1.33
N GLY A 9 -1.75 -3.13 1.05
CA GLY A 9 -1.94 -4.26 1.95
C GLY A 9 -0.95 -5.38 1.67
N ALA A 10 -0.58 -6.10 2.72
CA ALA A 10 0.18 -7.34 2.62
C ALA A 10 -0.26 -8.32 3.72
N ALA A 11 0.07 -9.59 3.53
CA ALA A 11 0.12 -10.54 4.64
C ALA A 11 1.45 -10.36 5.39
N GLY A 12 1.37 -10.11 6.69
CA GLY A 12 2.49 -10.21 7.62
C GLY A 12 2.47 -11.55 8.34
N VAL A 13 3.60 -11.90 8.94
CA VAL A 13 3.78 -13.16 9.68
C VAL A 13 4.13 -12.89 11.14
N LEU A 14 3.82 -13.85 12.01
CA LEU A 14 4.36 -13.91 13.37
C LEU A 14 5.17 -15.20 13.55
N VAL A 15 6.29 -15.09 14.24
CA VAL A 15 7.16 -16.19 14.67
C VAL A 15 7.41 -16.02 16.16
N GLY A 16 7.12 -17.04 16.97
CA GLY A 16 7.15 -16.93 18.42
C GLY A 16 6.26 -15.80 18.95
N GLY A 17 5.11 -15.58 18.30
CA GLY A 17 4.18 -14.50 18.63
C GLY A 17 4.61 -13.06 18.28
N SER A 18 5.73 -12.86 17.55
CA SER A 18 6.25 -11.52 17.20
C SER A 18 6.54 -11.37 15.70
N GLU A 19 6.55 -10.14 15.19
CA GLU A 19 6.97 -9.89 13.80
C GLU A 19 8.47 -10.19 13.66
N PRO A 20 8.88 -11.13 12.81
CA PRO A 20 10.27 -11.44 12.61
C PRO A 20 10.98 -10.36 11.80
N GLY A 21 12.31 -10.32 11.93
CA GLY A 21 13.16 -9.60 10.98
C GLY A 21 13.15 -10.23 9.58
N PRO A 22 13.72 -9.55 8.56
CA PRO A 22 13.72 -10.05 7.20
C PRO A 22 14.47 -11.38 7.07
N VAL A 23 13.99 -12.22 6.16
CA VAL A 23 14.68 -13.43 5.74
C VAL A 23 15.81 -13.06 4.78
N TYR A 24 17.03 -13.48 5.10
CA TYR A 24 18.20 -13.29 4.25
C TYR A 24 18.43 -14.53 3.38
N PHE A 25 18.69 -14.29 2.10
CA PHE A 25 18.99 -15.33 1.12
C PHE A 25 20.49 -15.36 0.88
N ASP A 26 21.17 -16.37 1.42
CA ASP A 26 22.59 -16.59 1.15
C ASP A 26 22.76 -17.15 -0.27
N VAL A 27 23.01 -16.24 -1.23
CA VAL A 27 23.18 -16.55 -2.65
C VAL A 27 24.57 -16.14 -3.19
N GLY A 28 25.58 -16.02 -2.33
CA GLY A 28 26.99 -15.92 -2.74
C GLY A 28 27.78 -14.71 -2.19
N SER A 29 29.04 -14.59 -2.63
CA SER A 29 30.09 -13.73 -2.05
C SER A 29 30.01 -12.23 -2.41
N GLY A 30 28.83 -11.69 -2.70
CA GLY A 30 28.64 -10.27 -2.98
C GLY A 30 28.53 -9.43 -1.70
N PRO A 31 28.79 -8.10 -1.75
CA PRO A 31 28.67 -7.23 -0.57
C PRO A 31 27.21 -7.02 -0.11
N ASN A 32 26.22 -7.38 -0.94
CA ASN A 32 24.80 -7.27 -0.65
C ASN A 32 24.17 -8.66 -0.57
N VAL A 33 23.62 -9.00 0.60
CA VAL A 33 22.81 -10.22 0.79
C VAL A 33 21.35 -9.87 0.52
N PRO A 34 20.70 -10.47 -0.49
CA PRO A 34 19.28 -10.25 -0.74
C PRO A 34 18.44 -10.63 0.48
N SER A 35 17.37 -9.87 0.75
CA SER A 35 16.46 -10.16 1.85
C SER A 35 15.02 -9.85 1.49
N SER A 36 14.07 -10.47 2.20
CA SER A 36 12.63 -10.27 1.99
C SER A 36 11.86 -10.36 3.30
N THR A 37 10.80 -9.56 3.41
CA THR A 37 9.78 -9.67 4.45
C THR A 37 8.47 -10.29 3.94
N HIS A 38 8.46 -10.77 2.69
CA HIS A 38 7.29 -11.42 2.10
C HIS A 38 6.93 -12.67 2.90
N TRP A 39 5.65 -12.83 3.25
CA TRP A 39 5.17 -13.89 4.16
C TRP A 39 5.59 -15.30 3.72
N SER A 40 5.64 -15.57 2.42
CA SER A 40 6.01 -16.88 1.89
C SER A 40 7.48 -17.24 2.08
N ALA A 41 8.34 -16.28 2.49
CA ALA A 41 9.75 -16.54 2.79
C ALA A 41 9.95 -17.23 4.16
N TYR A 42 8.93 -17.22 5.02
CA TYR A 42 8.98 -17.75 6.39
C TYR A 42 8.48 -19.20 6.46
N ASP A 43 9.06 -20.06 5.62
CA ASP A 43 8.63 -21.44 5.41
C ASP A 43 9.44 -22.49 6.19
N GLY A 44 10.41 -22.06 7.03
CA GLY A 44 11.28 -22.97 7.78
C GLY A 44 12.43 -23.60 6.96
N ARG A 45 12.45 -23.44 5.63
CA ARG A 45 13.47 -24.06 4.77
C ARG A 45 14.80 -23.33 4.88
N ALA A 46 15.91 -24.03 4.69
CA ALA A 46 17.26 -23.44 4.74
C ALA A 46 17.55 -22.63 6.03
N ARG A 47 17.05 -23.11 7.20
CA ARG A 47 17.17 -22.46 8.52
C ARG A 47 16.45 -21.11 8.65
N ARG A 48 15.55 -20.81 7.73
CA ARG A 48 14.68 -19.63 7.84
C ARG A 48 13.70 -19.82 8.99
N PRO A 49 13.19 -18.74 9.59
CA PRO A 49 12.11 -18.84 10.55
C PRO A 49 10.86 -19.45 9.89
N ARG A 50 10.09 -20.20 10.67
CA ARG A 50 8.82 -20.79 10.25
C ARG A 50 7.68 -19.96 10.86
N ALA A 51 6.83 -19.37 10.04
CA ALA A 51 5.70 -18.55 10.50
C ALA A 51 4.64 -19.40 11.22
N GLU A 52 4.12 -18.94 12.34
CA GLU A 52 3.04 -19.61 13.09
C GLU A 52 1.66 -19.14 12.63
N THR A 53 1.54 -17.84 12.38
CA THR A 53 0.28 -17.19 11.97
C THR A 53 0.54 -16.11 10.94
N LEU A 54 -0.46 -15.87 10.11
CA LEU A 54 -0.57 -14.69 9.25
C LEU A 54 -1.43 -13.61 9.91
N ARG A 55 -1.22 -12.36 9.50
CA ARG A 55 -2.11 -11.24 9.82
C ARG A 55 -2.12 -10.23 8.68
N ALA A 56 -3.20 -9.47 8.54
CA ALA A 56 -3.22 -8.33 7.65
C ALA A 56 -2.29 -7.22 8.17
N VAL A 57 -1.48 -6.66 7.27
CA VAL A 57 -0.66 -5.48 7.54
C VAL A 57 -0.87 -4.43 6.45
N CYS A 58 -0.75 -3.17 6.83
CA CYS A 58 -0.87 -2.05 5.90
C CYS A 58 0.39 -1.18 5.93
N ALA A 59 0.76 -0.62 4.77
CA ALA A 59 1.90 0.28 4.63
C ALA A 59 1.83 1.51 5.55
N CYS A 60 0.63 1.91 5.99
CA CYS A 60 0.44 2.99 6.97
C CYS A 60 0.89 2.63 8.40
N GLY A 61 1.30 1.37 8.65
CA GLY A 61 1.72 0.87 9.96
C GLY A 61 0.63 0.09 10.71
N TRP A 62 -0.61 0.09 10.21
CA TRP A 62 -1.69 -0.69 10.81
C TRP A 62 -1.42 -2.20 10.73
N ARG A 63 -1.88 -2.92 11.76
CA ARG A 63 -1.82 -4.37 11.91
C ARG A 63 -3.18 -4.86 12.40
N SER A 64 -3.73 -5.87 11.74
CA SER A 64 -4.93 -6.55 12.23
C SER A 64 -4.69 -7.20 13.59
N ALA A 65 -5.73 -7.22 14.42
CA ALA A 65 -5.73 -7.93 15.69
C ALA A 65 -5.92 -9.44 15.49
N ALA A 66 -6.70 -9.84 14.47
CA ALA A 66 -6.90 -11.22 14.12
C ALA A 66 -5.59 -11.85 13.60
N GLN A 67 -5.40 -13.10 13.96
CA GLN A 67 -4.26 -13.92 13.52
C GLN A 67 -4.83 -15.20 12.91
N TYR A 68 -4.27 -15.60 11.78
CA TYR A 68 -4.72 -16.72 10.97
C TYR A 68 -3.64 -17.80 11.04
N PRO A 69 -3.83 -18.88 11.83
CA PRO A 69 -2.82 -19.92 11.99
C PRO A 69 -2.46 -20.60 10.66
N LEU A 70 -1.18 -20.90 10.48
CA LEU A 70 -0.71 -21.77 9.41
C LEU A 70 -0.72 -23.21 9.90
N ASP A 71 -1.50 -24.07 9.25
CA ASP A 71 -1.55 -25.49 9.55
C ASP A 71 -0.37 -26.22 8.90
N TRP A 72 0.72 -26.33 9.64
CA TRP A 72 1.93 -27.00 9.18
C TRP A 72 1.81 -28.51 9.04
N ASP A 73 0.82 -29.14 9.69
CA ASP A 73 0.56 -30.56 9.52
C ASP A 73 -0.05 -30.81 8.12
N THR A 74 -0.87 -29.88 7.64
CA THR A 74 -1.43 -29.90 6.29
C THR A 74 -0.43 -29.42 5.22
N ILE A 75 0.32 -28.35 5.50
CA ILE A 75 1.29 -27.76 4.54
C ILE A 75 2.51 -28.67 4.34
N GLY A 76 2.95 -29.37 5.38
CA GLY A 76 4.15 -30.21 5.35
C GLY A 76 5.43 -29.41 5.05
N ASP A 77 6.27 -29.96 4.17
CA ASP A 77 7.56 -29.39 3.77
C ASP A 77 7.50 -28.55 2.47
N GLN A 78 6.30 -28.34 1.92
CA GLN A 78 6.11 -27.57 0.70
C GLN A 78 6.42 -26.08 0.94
N PRO A 79 7.09 -25.38 0.02
CA PRO A 79 7.26 -23.93 0.14
C PRO A 79 5.91 -23.20 0.15
N LEU A 80 5.80 -22.18 0.99
CA LEU A 80 4.56 -21.44 1.19
C LEU A 80 4.02 -20.72 -0.06
N TYR A 81 4.89 -20.34 -1.01
CA TYR A 81 4.44 -19.71 -2.25
C TYR A 81 3.80 -20.69 -3.24
N GLU A 82 4.00 -22.00 -3.05
CA GLU A 82 3.31 -23.06 -3.80
C GLU A 82 2.08 -23.59 -3.04
N ALA A 83 2.02 -23.37 -1.71
CA ALA A 83 0.94 -23.85 -0.86
C ALA A 83 -0.35 -23.05 -1.09
N ASP A 84 -1.48 -23.76 -1.07
CA ASP A 84 -2.81 -23.16 -1.18
C ASP A 84 -3.23 -22.55 0.17
N ILE A 85 -2.59 -21.42 0.50
CA ILE A 85 -2.83 -20.71 1.75
C ILE A 85 -4.00 -19.75 1.56
N ASP A 86 -5.04 -19.93 2.38
CA ASP A 86 -6.18 -19.04 2.38
C ASP A 86 -5.81 -17.67 2.97
N LEU A 87 -5.75 -16.66 2.10
CA LEU A 87 -5.52 -15.25 2.45
C LEU A 87 -6.82 -14.44 2.56
N SER A 88 -7.99 -15.07 2.47
CA SER A 88 -9.29 -14.40 2.50
C SER A 88 -9.50 -13.60 3.80
N GLY A 89 -9.10 -14.16 4.95
CA GLY A 89 -9.15 -13.49 6.25
C GLY A 89 -8.30 -12.22 6.31
N PRO A 90 -6.98 -12.29 6.12
CA PRO A 90 -6.13 -11.10 6.03
C PRO A 90 -6.60 -10.06 5.00
N LEU A 91 -7.11 -10.52 3.85
CA LEU A 91 -7.66 -9.63 2.82
C LEU A 91 -8.92 -8.89 3.31
N ALA A 92 -9.82 -9.59 4.00
CA ALA A 92 -11.03 -9.01 4.57
C ALA A 92 -10.70 -7.97 5.65
N ASP A 93 -9.76 -8.27 6.54
CA ASP A 93 -9.31 -7.34 7.57
C ASP A 93 -8.67 -6.07 6.98
N TRP A 94 -7.81 -6.22 5.98
CA TRP A 94 -7.26 -5.05 5.27
C TRP A 94 -8.35 -4.25 4.56
N THR A 95 -9.32 -4.91 3.94
CA THR A 95 -10.47 -4.24 3.29
C THR A 95 -11.30 -3.46 4.30
N ALA A 96 -11.56 -4.03 5.49
CA ALA A 96 -12.24 -3.34 6.58
C ALA A 96 -11.44 -2.13 7.08
N HIS A 97 -10.11 -2.25 7.19
CA HIS A 97 -9.24 -1.13 7.50
C HIS A 97 -9.35 0.00 6.47
N LEU A 98 -9.37 -0.32 5.17
CA LEU A 98 -9.55 0.70 4.11
C LEU A 98 -10.89 1.42 4.21
N SER A 99 -11.95 0.74 4.64
CA SER A 99 -13.25 1.40 4.88
C SER A 99 -13.15 2.43 6.01
N VAL A 100 -12.47 2.10 7.12
CA VAL A 100 -12.23 3.06 8.21
C VAL A 100 -11.43 4.27 7.73
N VAL A 101 -10.43 4.06 6.89
CA VAL A 101 -9.64 5.17 6.28
C VAL A 101 -10.54 6.05 5.42
N ARG A 102 -11.42 5.44 4.61
CA ARG A 102 -12.36 6.16 3.75
C ARG A 102 -13.38 6.99 4.52
N ASP A 103 -13.89 6.46 5.62
CA ASP A 103 -14.89 7.16 6.46
C ASP A 103 -14.31 8.41 7.14
N VAL A 104 -12.98 8.45 7.34
CA VAL A 104 -12.27 9.59 7.96
C VAL A 104 -11.74 10.58 6.92
N ALA A 105 -11.42 10.11 5.70
CA ALA A 105 -10.92 10.97 4.63
C ALA A 105 -12.01 11.95 4.14
N VAL A 106 -11.58 13.12 3.68
CA VAL A 106 -12.46 14.14 3.12
C VAL A 106 -13.12 13.59 1.85
N PRO A 107 -14.46 13.55 1.78
CA PRO A 107 -15.15 13.05 0.61
C PRO A 107 -14.93 13.98 -0.58
N LEU A 108 -14.71 13.40 -1.75
CA LEU A 108 -14.73 14.15 -2.99
C LEU A 108 -16.18 14.50 -3.36
N PRO A 109 -16.45 15.68 -3.94
CA PRO A 109 -17.77 15.99 -4.48
C PRO A 109 -18.19 14.98 -5.56
N ASP A 110 -19.44 14.51 -5.53
CA ASP A 110 -19.95 13.51 -6.48
C ASP A 110 -19.68 13.84 -7.97
N PRO A 111 -19.83 15.09 -8.44
CA PRO A 111 -19.51 15.42 -9.84
C PRO A 111 -18.04 15.18 -10.19
N LEU A 112 -17.13 15.40 -9.24
CA LEU A 112 -15.71 15.16 -9.44
C LEU A 112 -15.39 13.66 -9.45
N VAL A 113 -16.05 12.88 -8.57
CA VAL A 113 -15.93 11.42 -8.58
C VAL A 113 -16.38 10.85 -9.92
N ALA A 114 -17.55 11.27 -10.43
CA ALA A 114 -18.07 10.82 -11.72
C ALA A 114 -17.11 11.15 -12.88
N LEU A 115 -16.56 12.36 -12.90
CA LEU A 115 -15.60 12.78 -13.92
C LEU A 115 -14.30 11.95 -13.87
N LEU A 116 -13.77 11.66 -12.68
CA LEU A 116 -12.58 10.81 -12.51
C LEU A 116 -12.83 9.38 -13.02
N VAL A 117 -14.01 8.82 -12.75
CA VAL A 117 -14.42 7.50 -13.24
C VAL A 117 -14.52 7.49 -14.76
N GLU A 118 -15.15 8.51 -15.36
CA GLU A 118 -15.25 8.63 -16.82
C GLU A 118 -13.88 8.73 -17.48
N MET A 119 -13.00 9.61 -16.96
CA MET A 119 -11.64 9.77 -17.47
C MET A 119 -10.83 8.46 -17.38
N ALA A 120 -10.93 7.72 -16.27
CA ALA A 120 -10.26 6.43 -16.11
C ALA A 120 -10.74 5.40 -17.14
N GLY A 121 -12.06 5.35 -17.40
CA GLY A 121 -12.65 4.50 -18.43
C GLY A 121 -12.15 4.85 -19.82
N GLN A 122 -12.18 6.14 -20.19
CA GLN A 122 -11.68 6.62 -21.48
C GLN A 122 -10.19 6.33 -21.68
N LEU A 123 -9.36 6.52 -20.65
CA LEU A 123 -7.93 6.20 -20.72
C LEU A 123 -7.67 4.71 -20.90
N THR A 124 -8.48 3.86 -20.27
CA THR A 124 -8.36 2.40 -20.38
C THR A 124 -8.69 1.94 -21.80
N VAL A 125 -9.77 2.45 -22.39
CA VAL A 125 -10.11 2.20 -23.80
C VAL A 125 -9.01 2.73 -24.73
N THR A 126 -8.58 3.98 -24.52
CA THR A 126 -7.51 4.60 -25.31
C THR A 126 -6.20 3.83 -25.20
N ALA A 127 -5.88 3.26 -24.03
CA ALA A 127 -4.66 2.48 -23.84
C ALA A 127 -4.68 1.17 -24.64
N ALA A 128 -5.85 0.57 -24.82
CA ALA A 128 -6.02 -0.62 -25.66
C ALA A 128 -5.88 -0.28 -27.15
N ASP A 129 -6.45 0.84 -27.60
CA ASP A 129 -6.49 1.20 -29.03
C ASP A 129 -5.26 1.98 -29.51
N THR A 130 -4.80 2.94 -28.70
CA THR A 130 -3.72 3.90 -29.00
C THR A 130 -2.82 4.17 -27.78
N PRO A 131 -1.94 3.23 -27.39
CA PRO A 131 -1.16 3.31 -26.15
C PRO A 131 -0.37 4.61 -25.96
N LEU A 132 0.22 5.15 -27.04
CA LEU A 132 0.96 6.42 -26.99
C LEU A 132 0.06 7.63 -26.68
N ALA A 133 -1.18 7.62 -27.17
CA ALA A 133 -2.14 8.68 -26.86
C ALA A 133 -2.57 8.61 -25.38
N ALA A 134 -2.79 7.41 -24.85
CA ALA A 134 -3.08 7.20 -23.43
C ALA A 134 -1.92 7.67 -22.54
N LEU A 135 -0.67 7.34 -22.87
CA LEU A 135 0.50 7.83 -22.13
C LEU A 135 0.62 9.36 -22.17
N ARG A 136 0.37 9.97 -23.33
CA ARG A 136 0.36 11.44 -23.45
C ARG A 136 -0.73 12.06 -22.57
N ALA A 137 -1.93 11.50 -22.58
CA ALA A 137 -3.05 11.97 -21.77
C ALA A 137 -2.77 11.83 -20.27
N ALA A 138 -2.22 10.68 -19.84
CA ALA A 138 -1.79 10.46 -18.46
C ALA A 138 -0.78 11.53 -18.02
N GLY A 139 0.26 11.80 -18.82
CA GLY A 139 1.23 12.86 -18.51
C GLY A 139 0.64 14.27 -18.47
N VAL A 140 -0.43 14.56 -19.23
CA VAL A 140 -1.17 15.84 -19.10
C VAL A 140 -1.91 15.91 -17.77
N LEU A 141 -2.62 14.85 -17.39
CA LEU A 141 -3.35 14.77 -16.14
C LEU A 141 -2.41 14.89 -14.92
N GLU A 142 -1.26 14.22 -14.95
CA GLU A 142 -0.23 14.35 -13.92
C GLU A 142 0.22 15.79 -13.72
N ARG A 143 0.45 16.54 -14.81
CA ARG A 143 0.84 17.96 -14.72
C ARG A 143 -0.27 18.83 -14.15
N ILE A 144 -1.52 18.57 -14.53
CA ILE A 144 -2.69 19.30 -14.00
C ILE A 144 -2.82 19.02 -12.50
N ALA A 145 -2.83 17.74 -12.10
CA ALA A 145 -2.94 17.32 -10.72
C ALA A 145 -1.78 17.87 -9.86
N ALA A 146 -0.54 17.81 -10.36
CA ALA A 146 0.61 18.35 -9.65
C ALA A 146 0.53 19.87 -9.46
N ARG A 147 0.04 20.62 -10.45
CA ARG A 147 -0.14 22.07 -10.32
C ARG A 147 -1.22 22.43 -9.31
N VAL A 148 -2.43 21.88 -9.48
CA VAL A 148 -3.56 22.15 -8.58
C VAL A 148 -3.26 21.66 -7.17
N GLY A 149 -2.63 20.49 -7.03
CA GLY A 149 -2.22 19.94 -5.73
C GLY A 149 -1.23 20.83 -4.98
N ARG A 150 -0.24 21.41 -5.67
CA ARG A 150 0.67 22.39 -5.06
C ARG A 150 -0.04 23.68 -4.64
N GLU A 151 -0.97 24.18 -5.45
CA GLU A 151 -1.76 25.37 -5.10
C GLU A 151 -2.60 25.12 -3.85
N ALA A 152 -3.32 24.00 -3.79
CA ALA A 152 -4.09 23.60 -2.62
C ALA A 152 -3.19 23.40 -1.39
N ALA A 153 -2.07 22.69 -1.52
CA ALA A 153 -1.12 22.49 -0.43
C ALA A 153 -0.53 23.83 0.09
N GLY A 154 -0.30 24.80 -0.79
CA GLY A 154 0.11 26.15 -0.41
C GLY A 154 -0.91 26.84 0.49
N VAL A 155 -2.20 26.76 0.14
CA VAL A 155 -3.28 27.29 0.99
C VAL A 155 -3.28 26.61 2.37
N LEU A 156 -3.13 25.28 2.45
CA LEU A 156 -3.09 24.56 3.73
C LEU A 156 -1.84 24.94 4.56
N CYS A 157 -0.71 25.19 3.91
CA CYS A 157 0.50 25.71 4.55
C CYS A 157 0.27 27.11 5.14
N ASP A 158 -0.34 28.01 4.37
CA ASP A 158 -0.65 29.38 4.83
C ASP A 158 -1.65 29.38 5.99
N GLU A 159 -2.57 28.41 6.01
CA GLU A 159 -3.50 28.16 7.12
C GLU A 159 -2.85 27.46 8.32
N GLY A 160 -1.55 27.09 8.23
CA GLY A 160 -0.80 26.48 9.32
C GLY A 160 -1.22 25.03 9.63
N MET A 161 -1.78 24.31 8.67
CA MET A 161 -2.19 22.92 8.88
C MET A 161 -0.98 22.01 9.12
N SER A 162 -1.09 21.12 10.11
CA SER A 162 -0.05 20.12 10.38
C SER A 162 -0.07 18.99 9.35
N ALA A 163 1.07 18.35 9.14
CA ALA A 163 1.17 17.18 8.27
C ALA A 163 0.29 16.02 8.75
N GLU A 164 0.06 15.90 10.06
CA GLU A 164 -0.85 14.92 10.66
C GLU A 164 -2.31 15.19 10.28
N ALA A 165 -2.77 16.44 10.40
CA ALA A 165 -4.13 16.81 10.04
C ALA A 165 -4.39 16.58 8.55
N VAL A 166 -3.44 16.97 7.69
CA VAL A 166 -3.50 16.73 6.24
C VAL A 166 -3.47 15.24 5.92
N ALA A 167 -2.64 14.45 6.59
CA ALA A 167 -2.56 13.01 6.40
C ALA A 167 -3.89 12.31 6.71
N THR A 168 -4.51 12.65 7.85
CA THR A 168 -5.83 12.14 8.24
C THR A 168 -6.90 12.55 7.24
N ALA A 169 -6.97 13.84 6.89
CA ALA A 169 -7.97 14.37 5.97
C ALA A 169 -7.86 13.76 4.56
N LEU A 170 -6.67 13.39 4.10
CA LEU A 170 -6.48 12.82 2.77
C LEU A 170 -6.43 11.29 2.75
N GLY A 171 -6.54 10.62 3.91
CA GLY A 171 -6.35 9.16 3.98
C GLY A 171 -4.96 8.72 3.49
N THR A 172 -3.91 9.46 3.87
CA THR A 172 -2.52 9.19 3.46
C THR A 172 -1.59 9.13 4.67
N THR A 173 -0.30 8.86 4.44
CA THR A 173 0.68 8.84 5.52
C THR A 173 1.19 10.25 5.84
N ARG A 174 1.58 10.47 7.10
CA ARG A 174 2.25 11.71 7.55
C ARG A 174 3.41 12.10 6.64
N SER A 175 4.25 11.14 6.26
CA SER A 175 5.40 11.40 5.40
C SER A 175 4.99 11.90 4.01
N LYS A 176 3.93 11.33 3.42
CA LYS A 176 3.39 11.81 2.13
C LYS A 176 2.78 13.20 2.27
N ALA A 177 2.01 13.46 3.34
CA ALA A 177 1.45 14.78 3.62
C ALA A 177 2.56 15.84 3.82
N LEU A 178 3.62 15.49 4.54
CA LEU A 178 4.76 16.37 4.75
C LEU A 178 5.43 16.75 3.42
N VAL A 179 5.64 15.79 2.52
CA VAL A 179 6.19 16.08 1.17
C VAL A 179 5.28 17.02 0.39
N LEU A 180 3.96 16.82 0.43
CA LEU A 180 3.00 17.72 -0.22
C LEU A 180 3.12 19.16 0.30
N LEU A 181 3.20 19.35 1.62
CA LEU A 181 3.31 20.67 2.24
C LEU A 181 4.67 21.33 1.94
N LEU A 182 5.78 20.59 2.01
CA LEU A 182 7.12 21.12 1.72
C LEU A 182 7.27 21.55 0.26
N THR A 183 6.80 20.74 -0.69
CA THR A 183 6.87 21.06 -2.12
C THR A 183 6.02 22.28 -2.53
N ALA A 184 5.12 22.74 -1.66
CA ALA A 184 4.37 23.98 -1.84
C ALA A 184 5.14 25.23 -1.38
N GLN A 185 6.12 25.07 -0.47
CA GLN A 185 6.89 26.16 0.15
C GLN A 185 8.11 26.60 -0.66
N ASP A 186 8.62 25.78 -1.60
CA ASP A 186 9.76 26.12 -2.48
C ASP A 186 9.41 27.14 -3.58
N ARG A 187 8.57 28.15 -3.28
CA ARG A 187 8.16 29.25 -4.16
C ARG A 187 8.87 30.57 -3.85
#